data_AF-A0AAW5FQP7-F1
#
_entry.id   AF-A0AAW5FQP7-F1
#
_cell.length_a   1.000
_cell.length_b   1.000
_cell.length_c   1.000
_cell.angle_alpha   90.00
_cell.angle_beta   90.00
_cell.angle_gamma   90.00
#
_symmetry.space_group_name_H-M   'P 1'
#
loop_
_entity.id
_entity.type
_entity.pdbx_description
1 polymer ?
#
loop_
_entity_poly.entity_id
_entity_poly.type
_entity_poly.pdbx_seq_one_letter_code
_entity_poly.pdbx_strand_id
1 'polypeptide(L)' 'MLVERGVGVMNVELVSEAYAIAANYLRRSGAIRDTLVTDERLLEIVIKLLQHGEFNKIRLANKAIVRFEAQSEAKAVA' A
#
# COMPACT_ATOMS: atom_id res chain seq x y z
N MET A 1 -31.64 15.77 -0.13
CA MET A 1 -30.97 14.72 -0.95
C MET A 1 -29.54 14.62 -0.46
N LEU A 2 -29.21 13.60 0.33
CA LEU A 2 -27.84 13.34 0.78
C LEU A 2 -27.10 12.64 -0.35
N VAL A 3 -26.02 13.25 -0.82
CA VAL A 3 -25.25 12.77 -1.97
C VAL A 3 -24.28 11.70 -1.47
N GLU A 4 -24.64 10.43 -1.64
CA GLU A 4 -23.78 9.26 -1.38
C GLU A 4 -22.75 9.07 -2.51
N ARG A 5 -21.96 10.09 -2.84
CA ARG A 5 -20.91 9.99 -3.87
C ARG A 5 -19.66 10.73 -3.43
N GLY A 6 -18.73 10.01 -2.80
CA GLY A 6 -17.40 10.55 -2.46
C GLY A 6 -16.46 9.57 -1.78
N VAL A 7 -16.97 8.56 -1.06
CA VAL A 7 -16.13 7.71 -0.18
C VAL A 7 -15.67 6.40 -0.86
N GLY A 8 -16.38 5.90 -1.87
CA GLY A 8 -16.07 4.60 -2.51
C GLY A 8 -15.03 4.66 -3.63
N VAL A 9 -15.21 5.56 -4.60
CA VAL A 9 -14.36 5.63 -5.80
C VAL A 9 -12.99 6.25 -5.50
N MET A 10 -12.95 7.30 -4.66
CA MET A 10 -11.69 7.94 -4.24
C MET A 10 -10.79 6.99 -3.46
N ASN A 11 -11.36 6.11 -2.62
CA ASN A 11 -10.55 5.13 -1.87
C ASN A 11 -9.91 4.09 -2.78
N VAL A 12 -10.61 3.61 -3.82
CA VAL A 12 -10.06 2.59 -4.73
C VAL A 12 -8.91 3.18 -5.58
N GLU A 13 -9.08 4.40 -6.10
CA GLU A 13 -8.03 5.08 -6.87
C GLU A 13 -6.80 5.35 -5.99
N LEU A 14 -7.02 5.89 -4.79
CA LEU A 14 -5.95 6.19 -3.85
C LEU A 14 -5.17 4.94 -3.40
N VAL A 15 -5.86 3.83 -3.13
CA VAL A 15 -5.21 2.55 -2.84
C VAL A 15 -4.38 2.09 -4.03
N SER A 16 -4.95 2.15 -5.23
CA SER A 16 -4.28 1.72 -6.46
C SER A 16 -3.01 2.52 -6.73
N GLU A 17 -3.08 3.86 -6.62
CA GLU A 17 -1.93 4.73 -6.80
C GLU A 17 -0.84 4.49 -5.74
N ALA A 18 -1.22 4.45 -4.46
CA ALA A 18 -0.26 4.23 -3.38
C ALA A 18 0.39 2.85 -3.46
N TYR A 19 -0.39 1.82 -3.79
CA TYR A 19 0.11 0.48 -4.04
C TYR A 19 1.08 0.45 -5.21
N ALA A 20 0.76 1.07 -6.35
CA ALA A 20 1.63 1.08 -7.53
C ALA A 20 2.99 1.72 -7.23
N ILE A 21 3.00 2.83 -6.48
CA ILE A 21 4.24 3.52 -6.06
C ILE A 21 5.07 2.61 -5.15
N ALA A 22 4.45 2.06 -4.09
CA ALA A 22 5.14 1.20 -3.15
C ALA A 22 5.67 -0.08 -3.81
N ALA A 23 4.85 -0.74 -4.64
CA ALA A 23 5.23 -1.95 -5.34
C ALA A 23 6.35 -1.71 -6.37
N ASN A 24 6.37 -0.55 -7.04
CA ASN A 24 7.47 -0.19 -7.93
C ASN A 24 8.79 -0.06 -7.16
N TYR A 25 8.78 0.66 -6.04
CA TYR A 25 9.96 0.79 -5.18
C TYR A 25 10.45 -0.58 -4.68
N LEU A 26 9.54 -1.37 -4.10
CA LEU A 26 9.86 -2.66 -3.48
C LEU A 26 10.33 -3.72 -4.50
N ARG A 27 9.85 -3.67 -5.74
CA ARG A 27 10.42 -4.50 -6.83
C ARG A 27 11.83 -4.07 -7.17
N ARG A 28 12.08 -2.76 -7.28
CA ARG A 28 13.41 -2.21 -7.58
C ARG A 28 14.43 -2.45 -6.47
N SER A 29 14.00 -2.51 -5.20
CA SER A 29 14.86 -2.87 -4.08
C SER A 29 15.03 -4.38 -3.89
N GLY A 30 14.26 -5.21 -4.61
CA GLY A 30 14.27 -6.67 -4.48
C GLY A 30 13.47 -7.21 -3.29
N ALA A 31 12.74 -6.35 -2.56
CA ALA A 31 11.89 -6.75 -1.45
C ALA A 31 10.60 -7.48 -1.90
N ILE A 32 10.13 -7.24 -3.13
CA ILE A 32 9.05 -7.97 -3.79
C ILE A 32 9.58 -8.58 -5.08
N ARG A 33 9.12 -9.78 -5.43
CA ARG A 33 9.47 -10.43 -6.71
C ARG A 33 8.93 -9.61 -7.88
N ASP A 34 9.74 -9.43 -8.92
CA ASP A 34 9.33 -8.72 -10.13
C ASP A 34 8.35 -9.57 -10.97
N THR A 35 7.08 -9.59 -10.53
CA THR A 35 5.98 -10.29 -11.19
C THR A 35 4.77 -9.38 -11.34
N LEU A 36 3.88 -9.74 -12.27
CA LEU A 36 2.60 -9.07 -12.48
C LEU A 36 1.55 -9.41 -11.42
N VAL A 37 1.86 -10.34 -10.51
CA VAL A 37 0.95 -10.74 -9.43
C VAL A 37 0.95 -9.67 -8.35
N THR A 38 -0.24 -9.33 -7.86
CA THR A 38 -0.41 -8.42 -6.72
C THR A 38 0.16 -9.06 -5.46
N ASP A 39 1.01 -8.33 -4.75
CA ASP A 39 1.47 -8.71 -3.42
C ASP A 39 0.36 -8.37 -2.41
N GLU A 40 -0.36 -9.39 -1.98
CA GLU A 40 -1.52 -9.27 -1.09
C GLU A 40 -1.15 -8.63 0.25
N ARG A 41 0.08 -8.89 0.74
CA ARG A 41 0.56 -8.36 2.01
C ARG A 41 0.80 -6.85 1.91
N LEU A 42 1.41 -6.39 0.81
CA LEU A 42 1.54 -4.96 0.54
C LEU A 42 0.17 -4.28 0.41
N LEU A 43 -0.75 -4.90 -0.33
CA LEU A 43 -2.10 -4.37 -0.51
C LEU A 43 -2.83 -4.21 0.83
N GLU A 44 -2.73 -5.21 1.70
CA GLU A 44 -3.32 -5.18 3.04
C GLU A 44 -2.74 -4.02 3.89
N ILE A 45 -1.43 -3.79 3.84
CA ILE A 45 -0.78 -2.68 4.55
C ILE A 45 -1.33 -1.33 4.07
N VAL A 46 -1.46 -1.15 2.75
CA VAL A 46 -2.02 0.08 2.15
C VAL A 46 -3.46 0.30 2.61
N ILE A 47 -4.30 -0.73 2.54
CA ILE A 47 -5.71 -0.66 2.97
C ILE A 47 -5.80 -0.29 4.46
N LYS A 48 -5.00 -0.92 5.32
CA LYS A 48 -4.99 -0.63 6.76
C LYS A 48 -4.56 0.81 7.05
N LEU A 49 -3.53 1.31 6.39
CA LEU A 49 -3.06 2.69 6.58
C LEU A 49 -4.13 3.72 6.14
N LEU A 50 -4.81 3.45 5.02
CA LEU A 50 -5.91 4.27 4.55
C LEU A 50 -7.09 4.28 5.53
N GLN A 51 -7.50 3.12 6.05
CA GLN A 51 -8.53 2.99 7.08
C GLN A 51 -8.16 3.74 8.37
N HIS A 52 -6.86 3.90 8.65
CA HIS A 52 -6.34 4.71 9.76
C HIS A 52 -6.23 6.21 9.45
N GLY A 53 -6.67 6.68 8.27
CA GLY A 53 -6.76 8.11 7.93
C GLY A 53 -5.62 8.66 7.08
N GLU A 54 -4.76 7.82 6.50
CA GLU A 54 -3.69 8.26 5.60
C GLU A 54 -4.19 8.48 4.17
N PHE A 55 -4.76 9.65 3.90
CA PHE A 55 -5.34 9.97 2.58
C PHE A 55 -4.35 10.57 1.56
N ASN A 56 -3.12 10.90 1.98
CA ASN A 56 -2.10 11.43 1.07
C ASN A 56 -1.36 10.27 0.38
N LYS A 57 -1.49 10.16 -0.94
CA LYS A 57 -0.95 9.01 -1.70
C LYS A 57 0.54 8.74 -1.50
N ILE A 58 1.36 9.79 -1.46
CA ILE A 58 2.82 9.65 -1.28
C ILE A 58 3.14 9.21 0.14
N ARG A 59 2.48 9.82 1.14
CA ARG A 59 2.66 9.44 2.55
C ARG A 59 2.18 8.02 2.81
N LEU A 60 1.05 7.63 2.22
CA LEU A 60 0.47 6.29 2.30
C LEU A 60 1.45 5.25 1.72
N ALA A 61 1.98 5.50 0.51
CA ALA A 61 2.97 4.63 -0.12
C ALA A 61 4.25 4.49 0.72
N ASN A 62 4.82 5.60 1.20
CA ASN A 62 6.04 5.58 2.00
C ASN A 62 5.83 4.84 3.34
N LYS A 63 4.69 5.05 4.01
CA LYS A 63 4.35 4.30 5.22
C LYS A 63 4.18 2.81 4.93
N ALA A 64 3.61 2.45 3.78
CA ALA A 64 3.45 1.07 3.38
C ALA A 64 4.80 0.39 3.12
N ILE A 65 5.74 1.05 2.44
CA ILE A 65 7.12 0.59 2.24
C ILE A 65 7.78 0.28 3.58
N VAL A 66 7.82 1.26 4.48
CA VAL A 66 8.49 1.12 5.79
C VAL A 66 7.90 -0.05 6.59
N ARG A 67 6.57 -0.19 6.61
CA ARG A 67 5.92 -1.31 7.32
C ARG A 67 6.18 -2.66 6.65
N PHE A 68 6.22 -2.71 5.33
CA PHE A 68 6.48 -3.93 4.58
C PHE A 68 7.89 -4.45 4.86
N GLU A 69 8.89 -3.57 4.81
CA GLU A 69 10.29 -3.91 5.06
C GLU A 69 10.49 -4.36 6.51
N ALA A 70 9.95 -3.64 7.49
CA ALA A 70 10.03 -4.02 8.90
C ALA A 70 9.41 -5.42 9.19
N GLN A 71 8.29 -5.76 8.53
CA GLN A 71 7.68 -7.08 8.66
C GLN A 71 8.49 -8.18 7.96
N SER A 72 9.17 -7.85 6.85
CA SER A 72 10.06 -8.79 6.17
C SER A 72 11.30 -9.10 7.01
N GLU A 73 11.90 -8.08 7.63
CA GLU A 73 13.03 -8.24 8.55
C GLU A 73 12.65 -9.08 9.76
N ALA A 74 11.50 -8.81 10.39
CA ALA A 74 11.00 -9.60 11.52
C ALA A 74 10.82 -11.09 11.17
N LYS A 75 10.42 -11.39 9.93
CA LYS A 75 10.29 -12.77 9.44
C LYS A 75 11.64 -13.43 9.13
N ALA A 76 12.67 -12.67 8.79
CA ALA A 76 14.00 -13.20 8.50
C ALA A 76 14.81 -13.56 9.77
N VAL A 77 14.45 -12.98 10.92
CA VAL A 77 15.14 -13.17 12.21
C VAL A 77 14.47 -14.23 13.11
N ALA A 78 13.25 -14.66 12.76
CA ALA A 78 12.50 -15.70 13.47
C ALA A 78 12.73 -17.10 12.87
#